data_AF-A0A4Y2F9G7-F1
#
_entry.id   AF-A0A4Y2F9G7-F1
#
_cell.length_a   1.000
_cell.length_b   1.000
_cell.length_c   1.000
_cell.angle_alpha   90.00
_cell.angle_beta   90.00
_cell.angle_gamma   90.00
#
_symmetry.space_group_name_H-M   'P 1'
#
loop_
_entity.id
_entity.type
_entity.pdbx_description
1 polymer ?
#
loop_
_entity_poly.entity_id
_entity_poly.type
_entity_poly.pdbx_seq_one_letter_code
_entity_poly.pdbx_strand_id
1 'polypeptide(L)'
;MLKAGARQSAVARELNVHHSVIHRLWNHYQRDQSARRRRESGRRRITTTADDRYLLQCARCRRTLTASQLTSQFSSAAGRPISRQTV
;
A
#
# COMPACT_ATOMS: atom_id res chain seq x y z
N MET A 1 10.68 26.54 6.05
CA MET A 1 12.01 27.14 5.79
C MET A 1 13.03 26.46 6.69
N LEU A 2 13.79 25.47 6.21
CA LEU A 2 15.13 25.23 6.75
C LEU A 2 16.02 26.24 6.01
N LYS A 3 16.24 27.42 6.60
CA LYS A 3 17.24 28.35 6.08
C LYS A 3 18.59 27.62 6.08
N ALA A 4 19.34 27.72 4.99
CA ALA A 4 20.65 27.10 4.85
C ALA A 4 21.50 27.41 6.09
N GLY A 5 21.91 26.37 6.83
CA GLY A 5 22.76 26.49 8.02
C GLY A 5 22.08 26.44 9.40
N ALA A 6 20.74 26.35 9.50
CA ALA A 6 20.07 26.21 10.81
C ALA A 6 20.24 24.80 11.41
N ARG A 7 20.65 24.71 12.68
CA ARG A 7 20.72 23.44 13.42
C ARG A 7 19.30 22.87 13.60
N GLN A 8 19.08 21.59 13.30
CA GLN A 8 17.77 20.93 13.44
C GLN A 8 17.13 21.11 14.83
N SER A 9 17.95 21.19 15.88
CA SER A 9 17.50 21.44 17.25
C SER A 9 16.97 22.86 17.50
N ALA A 10 17.46 23.87 16.77
CA ALA A 10 16.91 25.22 16.84
C ALA A 10 15.51 25.26 16.20
N VAL A 11 15.36 24.61 15.03
CA VAL A 11 14.08 24.48 14.33
C VAL A 11 13.07 23.69 15.16
N ALA A 12 13.51 22.63 15.85
CA ALA A 12 12.66 21.85 16.76
C ALA A 12 12.11 22.71 17.93
N ARG A 13 12.96 23.55 18.53
CA ARG A 13 12.56 24.46 19.62
C ARG A 13 11.61 25.56 19.13
N GLU A 14 11.90 26.19 18.00
CA GLU A 14 11.06 27.23 17.40
C GLU A 14 9.66 26.70 17.04
N LEU A 15 9.60 25.47 16.53
CA LEU A 15 8.34 24.81 16.17
C LEU A 15 7.69 24.06 17.35
N ASN A 16 8.29 24.07 18.55
CA ASN A 16 7.85 23.31 19.72
C ASN A 16 7.52 21.84 19.42
N VAL A 17 8.35 21.18 18.60
CA VAL A 17 8.20 19.77 18.23
C VAL A 17 9.43 18.97 18.65
N HIS A 18 9.23 17.67 18.90
CA HIS A 18 10.33 16.80 19.25
C HIS A 18 11.34 16.66 18.11
N HIS A 19 12.63 16.55 18.43
CA HIS A 19 13.73 16.45 17.46
C HIS A 19 13.53 15.30 16.45
N SER A 20 12.92 14.18 16.88
CA SER A 20 12.62 13.03 16.00
C SER A 20 11.61 13.37 14.89
N VAL A 21 10.78 14.40 15.05
CA VAL A 21 9.86 14.87 14.00
C VAL A 21 10.64 15.60 12.92
N ILE A 22 11.54 16.51 13.30
CA ILE A 22 12.40 17.24 12.36
C ILE A 22 13.32 16.28 11.61
N HIS A 23 13.93 15.32 12.30
CA HIS A 23 14.78 14.31 11.67
C HIS A 23 14.01 13.48 10.63
N ARG A 24 12.80 12.98 10.97
CA ARG A 24 11.97 12.21 10.03
C ARG A 24 11.58 13.04 8.81
N LEU A 25 11.19 14.30 9.02
CA LEU A 25 10.81 15.20 7.95
C LEU A 25 11.99 15.54 7.04
N TRP A 26 13.19 15.72 7.61
CA TRP A 26 14.41 15.97 6.85
C TRP A 26 14.83 14.77 6.01
N ASN A 27 14.78 13.55 6.56
CA ASN A 27 15.04 12.32 5.82
C ASN A 27 14.03 12.13 4.67
N HIS A 28 12.75 12.39 4.95
CA HIS A 28 11.68 12.31 3.95
C HIS A 28 11.89 13.31 2.82
N TYR A 29 12.21 14.56 3.16
CA TYR A 29 12.48 15.62 2.20
C TYR A 29 13.70 15.32 1.33
N GLN A 30 14.79 14.79 1.90
CA GLN A 30 15.96 14.38 1.11
C GLN A 30 15.64 13.28 0.10
N ARG A 31 14.78 12.33 0.48
CA ARG A 31 14.40 11.20 -0.38
C ARG A 31 13.46 11.62 -1.50
N ASP A 32 12.49 12.48 -1.19
CA ASP A 32 11.33 12.72 -2.04
C ASP A 32 11.25 14.13 -2.61
N GLN A 33 12.19 15.01 -2.22
CA GLN A 33 12.19 16.45 -2.49
C GLN A 33 10.87 17.15 -2.11
N SER A 34 10.11 16.53 -1.20
CA SER A 34 8.76 16.94 -0.85
C SER A 34 8.54 16.77 0.64
N ALA A 35 8.01 17.82 1.28
CA ALA A 35 7.57 17.77 2.66
C ALA A 35 6.11 17.33 2.80
N ARG A 36 5.42 17.05 1.68
CA ARG A 36 4.03 16.57 1.72
C ARG A 36 4.01 15.12 2.16
N ARG A 37 3.06 14.80 3.04
CA ARG A 37 2.75 13.40 3.39
C ARG A 37 2.38 12.67 2.11
N ARG A 38 3.11 11.60 1.77
CA ARG A 38 2.71 10.70 0.69
C ARG A 38 1.41 10.00 1.09
N ARG A 39 0.49 9.86 0.13
CA ARG A 39 -0.54 8.82 0.26
C ARG A 39 0.20 7.50 0.22
N GLU A 40 0.23 6.81 1.36
CA GLU A 40 0.75 5.45 1.42
C GLU A 40 -0.10 4.61 0.47
N SER A 41 0.48 4.17 -0.64
CA SER A 41 -0.13 3.14 -1.45
C SER A 41 -0.13 1.88 -0.59
N GLY A 42 -1.30 1.32 -0.33
CA GLY A 42 -1.41 0.02 0.33
C GLY A 42 -0.68 -1.07 -0.46
N ARG A 43 -0.62 -2.27 0.12
CA ARG A 43 -0.05 -3.45 -0.55
C ARG A 43 -0.64 -3.61 -1.94
N ARG A 44 0.23 -3.83 -2.93
CA ARG A 44 -0.17 -4.07 -4.33
C ARG A 44 -1.21 -5.20 -4.38
N ARG A 45 -2.37 -4.92 -4.96
CA ARG A 45 -3.41 -5.94 -5.21
C ARG A 45 -2.89 -6.95 -6.24
N ILE A 46 -3.06 -8.24 -5.93
CA ILE A 46 -2.76 -9.35 -6.83
C ILE A 46 -3.91 -9.57 -7.82
N THR A 47 -5.14 -9.27 -7.40
CA THR A 47 -6.34 -9.30 -8.25
C THR A 47 -6.59 -7.93 -8.89
N THR A 48 -7.11 -7.98 -10.10
CA THR A 48 -7.67 -6.86 -10.84
C THR A 48 -9.19 -6.83 -10.64
N THR A 49 -9.82 -5.71 -10.97
CA THR A 49 -11.28 -5.57 -10.90
C THR A 49 -12.03 -6.57 -11.78
N ALA A 50 -11.41 -7.08 -12.86
CA ALA A 50 -12.03 -8.12 -13.69
C ALA A 50 -12.05 -9.48 -12.98
N ASP A 51 -10.97 -9.81 -12.27
CA ASP A 51 -10.88 -11.05 -11.49
C ASP A 51 -11.87 -11.05 -10.34
N ASP A 52 -11.97 -9.94 -9.61
CA ASP A 52 -12.90 -9.79 -8.49
C ASP A 52 -14.35 -10.02 -8.96
N ARG A 53 -14.72 -9.53 -10.15
CA ARG A 53 -16.04 -9.76 -10.75
C ARG A 53 -16.26 -11.22 -11.15
N TYR A 54 -15.25 -11.87 -11.72
CA TYR A 54 -15.33 -13.29 -12.08
C TYR A 54 -15.51 -14.16 -10.82
N LEU A 55 -14.68 -13.94 -9.80
CA LEU A 55 -14.75 -14.67 -8.54
C LEU A 55 -16.11 -14.46 -7.85
N LEU A 56 -16.62 -13.23 -7.81
CA LEU A 56 -17.93 -12.94 -7.26
C LEU A 56 -19.05 -13.66 -8.01
N GLN A 57 -19.00 -13.68 -9.35
CA GLN A 57 -19.98 -14.40 -10.16
C GLN A 57 -19.93 -15.91 -9.90
N CYS A 58 -18.73 -16.49 -9.87
CA CYS A 58 -18.55 -17.91 -9.59
C CYS A 58 -19.05 -18.29 -8.19
N ALA A 59 -18.74 -17.48 -7.17
CA ALA A 59 -19.23 -17.70 -5.81
C ALA A 59 -20.77 -17.61 -5.72
N ARG A 60 -21.39 -16.70 -6.48
CA ARG A 60 -22.86 -16.55 -6.52
C ARG A 60 -23.55 -17.71 -7.24
N CYS A 61 -23.01 -18.14 -8.39
CA CYS A 61 -23.59 -19.21 -9.19
C CYS A 61 -23.31 -20.62 -8.63
N ARG A 62 -22.17 -20.82 -7.96
CA ARG A 62 -21.69 -22.13 -7.52
C ARG A 62 -21.32 -22.09 -6.04
N ARG A 63 -22.34 -21.89 -5.20
CA ARG A 63 -22.21 -21.69 -3.74
C ARG A 63 -21.53 -22.85 -2.99
N THR A 64 -21.47 -24.04 -3.58
CA THR A 64 -20.84 -25.23 -2.99
C THR A 64 -19.35 -25.36 -3.32
N LEU A 65 -18.80 -24.52 -4.19
CA LEU A 65 -17.37 -24.57 -4.51
C LEU A 65 -16.54 -24.08 -3.34
N THR A 66 -15.49 -24.85 -3.04
CA THR A 66 -14.47 -24.46 -2.07
C THR A 66 -13.52 -23.42 -2.67
N ALA A 67 -12.88 -22.63 -1.81
CA ALA A 67 -11.86 -21.66 -2.23
C ALA A 67 -10.73 -22.32 -3.03
N SER A 68 -10.32 -23.55 -2.70
CA SER A 68 -9.31 -24.28 -3.46
C SER A 68 -9.78 -24.59 -4.89
N GLN A 69 -11.02 -25.04 -5.06
CA GLN A 69 -11.57 -25.32 -6.40
C GLN A 69 -11.71 -24.04 -7.23
N LEU A 70 -12.15 -22.94 -6.61
CA LEU A 70 -12.19 -21.62 -7.26
C LEU A 70 -10.80 -21.15 -7.68
N THR A 71 -9.80 -21.33 -6.82
CA THR A 71 -8.40 -20.98 -7.10
C THR A 71 -7.88 -21.75 -8.31
N SER A 72 -8.14 -23.06 -8.38
CA SER A 72 -7.73 -23.90 -9.51
C SER A 72 -8.42 -23.51 -10.81
N GLN A 73 -9.74 -23.29 -10.78
CA GLN A 73 -10.49 -22.84 -11.96
C GLN A 73 -10.01 -21.48 -12.44
N PHE A 74 -9.85 -20.53 -11.51
CA PHE A 74 -9.32 -19.21 -11.82
C PHE A 74 -7.93 -19.29 -12.45
N SER A 75 -7.02 -20.06 -11.86
CA SER A 75 -5.63 -20.17 -12.35
C SER A 75 -5.59 -20.78 -13.75
N SER A 76 -6.46 -21.76 -14.04
CA SER A 76 -6.58 -22.35 -15.37
C SER A 76 -7.12 -21.37 -16.42
N ALA A 77 -8.05 -20.49 -16.04
CA ALA A 77 -8.65 -19.50 -16.95
C ALA A 77 -7.76 -18.26 -17.16
N ALA A 78 -7.13 -17.78 -16.09
CA ALA A 78 -6.34 -16.54 -16.08
C ALA A 78 -4.85 -16.76 -16.39
N GLY A 79 -4.38 -18.01 -16.46
CA GLY A 79 -2.99 -18.36 -16.75
C GLY A 79 -1.98 -17.91 -15.68
N ARG A 80 -2.46 -17.58 -14.47
CA ARG A 80 -1.64 -17.13 -13.36
C ARG A 80 -2.16 -17.67 -12.03
N PRO A 81 -1.28 -18.08 -11.11
CA PRO A 81 -1.69 -18.57 -9.81
C PRO A 81 -2.17 -17.42 -8.91
N ILE A 82 -3.21 -17.69 -8.11
CA ILE A 82 -3.62 -16.84 -6.99
C ILE A 82 -3.64 -17.68 -5.71
N SER A 83 -3.46 -17.04 -4.55
CA SER A 83 -3.53 -17.75 -3.27
C SER A 83 -4.98 -18.03 -2.90
N ARG A 84 -5.24 -19.19 -2.28
CA ARG A 84 -6.54 -19.50 -1.67
C ARG A 84 -6.97 -18.46 -0.63
N GLN A 85 -6.03 -17.78 0.03
CA GLN A 85 -6.35 -16.72 1.00
C GLN A 85 -6.81 -15.42 0.33
N THR A 86 -6.57 -15.27 -0.98
CA THR A 86 -7.01 -14.12 -1.78
C THR A 86 -8.42 -14.31 -2.33
N VAL A 87 -8.86 -15.56 -2.48
CA VAL A 87 -10.20 -15.98 -2.94
C VAL A 87 -11.16 -16.06 -1.78
#